data_AF-A0A2R6EJE0-F1
#
_entry.id   AF-A0A2R6EJE0-F1
#
_cell.length_a   1.000
_cell.length_b   1.000
_cell.length_c   1.000
_cell.angle_alpha   90.00
_cell.angle_beta   90.00
_cell.angle_gamma   90.00
#
_symmetry.space_group_name_H-M   'P 1'
#
loop_
_entity.id
_entity.type
_entity.pdbx_description
1 polymer ?
#
loop_
_entity_poly.entity_id
_entity_poly.type
_entity_poly.pdbx_seq_one_letter_code
_entity_poly.pdbx_strand_id
1 'polypeptide(L)' 'MHEPVPEAHEAGIAGVVRRLDSEHVACEDCGFEAAALGDAWDREVASDPLSGHVVYELTCPDCRNAERFVINF' A
#
# COMPACT_ATOMS: atom_id res chain seq x y z
N MET A 1 0.02 31.81 -3.97
CA MET A 1 0.79 31.70 -2.72
C MET A 1 0.88 30.22 -2.43
N HIS A 2 2.09 29.66 -2.41
CA HIS A 2 2.32 28.24 -2.16
C HIS A 2 2.33 28.07 -0.64
N GLU A 3 1.29 27.47 -0.07
CA GLU A 3 1.25 27.19 1.37
C GLU A 3 2.40 26.22 1.69
N PRO A 4 3.25 26.50 2.70
CA PRO A 4 4.30 25.58 3.08
C PRO A 4 3.64 24.30 3.59
N VAL A 5 3.90 23.18 2.91
CA VAL A 5 3.50 21.85 3.40
C VAL A 5 4.14 21.71 4.78
N PRO A 6 3.35 21.52 5.85
CA PRO A 6 3.92 21.47 7.19
C PRO A 6 4.88 20.28 7.29
N GLU A 7 6.09 20.47 7.79
CA GLU A 7 7.13 19.42 7.93
C GLU A 7 6.60 18.15 8.64
N ALA A 8 5.59 18.29 9.50
CA ALA A 8 4.88 17.19 10.15
C ALA A 8 4.11 16.28 9.17
N HIS A 9 3.62 16.83 8.06
CA HIS A 9 2.93 16.10 6.99
C HIS A 9 3.93 15.28 6.16
N GLU A 10 5.10 15.82 5.83
CA GLU A 10 6.17 15.06 5.16
C GLU A 10 6.74 13.95 6.06
N ALA A 11 6.95 14.23 7.35
CA ALA A 11 7.38 13.20 8.31
C ALA A 11 6.31 12.11 8.49
N GLY A 12 5.02 12.50 8.51
CA GLY A 12 3.89 11.57 8.54
C GLY A 12 3.85 10.66 7.30
N ILE A 13 3.97 11.24 6.10
CA ILE A 13 4.02 10.47 4.85
C ILE A 13 5.24 9.54 4.84
N ALA A 14 6.42 10.02 5.23
CA ALA A 14 7.63 9.20 5.27
C ALA A 14 7.51 8.03 6.28
N GLY A 15 6.85 8.26 7.42
CA GLY A 15 6.56 7.22 8.40
C GLY A 15 5.59 6.17 7.87
N VAL A 16 4.54 6.59 7.19
CA VAL A 16 3.58 5.69 6.54
C VAL A 16 4.27 4.90 5.42
N VAL A 17 5.00 5.55 4.52
CA VAL A 17 5.75 4.88 3.45
C VAL A 17 6.72 3.84 4.01
N ARG A 18 7.48 4.17 5.06
CA ARG A 18 8.39 3.20 5.70
C ARG A 18 7.66 2.01 6.32
N ARG A 19 6.53 2.25 6.98
CA ARG A 19 5.73 1.16 7.56
C ARG A 19 5.22 0.22 6.47
N LEU A 20 4.81 0.78 5.34
CA LEU A 20 4.27 0.01 4.22
C LEU A 20 5.34 -0.74 3.42
N ASP A 21 6.54 -0.17 3.34
CA ASP A 21 7.72 -0.84 2.79
C ASP A 21 8.10 -2.10 3.60
N SER A 22 7.86 -2.06 4.92
CA SER A 22 8.09 -3.21 5.81
C SER A 22 6.93 -4.20 5.91
N GLU A 23 5.75 -3.88 5.36
CA GLU A 23 4.57 -4.72 5.50
C GLU A 23 4.55 -5.77 4.39
N HIS A 24 4.93 -6.99 4.73
CA HIS A 24 4.88 -8.13 3.83
C HIS A 24 3.47 -8.71 3.76
N VAL A 25 3.01 -8.99 2.55
CA VAL A 25 1.75 -9.68 2.27
C VAL A 25 2.10 -11.01 1.63
N ALA A 26 1.46 -12.06 2.10
CA ALA A 26 1.52 -13.39 1.51
C ALA A 26 0.26 -13.63 0.68
N CYS A 27 0.42 -14.20 -0.51
CA CYS A 27 -0.68 -14.70 -1.31
C CYS A 27 -1.27 -15.95 -0.64
N GLU A 28 -2.58 -15.95 -0.40
CA GLU A 28 -3.24 -17.08 0.28
C GLU A 28 -3.25 -18.36 -0.57
N ASP A 29 -3.18 -18.24 -1.90
CA ASP A 29 -3.25 -19.39 -2.81
C ASP A 29 -1.92 -20.11 -3.02
N CYS A 30 -0.83 -19.36 -3.25
CA CYS A 30 0.46 -19.93 -3.64
C CYS A 30 1.57 -19.76 -2.60
N GLY A 31 1.34 -18.95 -1.56
CA GLY A 31 2.32 -18.67 -0.52
C GLY A 31 3.45 -17.73 -0.95
N PHE A 32 3.34 -17.08 -2.11
CA PHE A 32 4.25 -16.00 -2.50
C PHE A 32 4.19 -14.87 -1.46
N GLU A 33 5.34 -14.44 -0.93
CA GLU A 33 5.42 -13.37 0.05
C GLU A 33 6.36 -12.26 -0.45
N ALA A 34 5.88 -11.02 -0.42
CA ALA A 34 6.70 -9.83 -0.69
C ALA A 34 6.09 -8.60 -0.01
N ALA A 35 6.87 -7.52 0.09
CA ALA A 35 6.39 -6.22 0.57
C ALA A 35 5.18 -5.74 -0.26
N ALA A 36 4.10 -5.34 0.41
CA ALA A 36 2.84 -4.94 -0.21
C ALA A 36 3.00 -3.79 -1.21
N LEU A 37 3.88 -2.82 -0.89
CA LEU A 37 4.20 -1.70 -1.76
C LEU A 37 5.51 -1.86 -2.54
N GLY A 38 6.14 -3.04 -2.49
CA GLY A 38 7.30 -3.36 -3.31
C GLY A 38 6.93 -3.58 -4.78
N ASP A 39 7.94 -3.68 -5.64
CA ASP A 39 7.75 -3.84 -7.10
C ASP A 39 7.34 -5.26 -7.54
N ALA A 40 7.22 -6.19 -6.58
CA ALA A 40 6.93 -7.59 -6.89
C ALA A 40 5.45 -7.88 -7.11
N TRP A 41 4.56 -7.10 -6.47
CA TRP A 41 3.12 -7.18 -6.67
C TRP A 41 2.70 -6.25 -7.81
N ASP A 42 1.85 -6.74 -8.71
CA ASP A 42 1.18 -5.89 -9.69
C ASP A 42 -0.01 -5.20 -9.00
N ARG A 43 0.06 -3.89 -8.86
CA ARG A 43 -0.73 -3.14 -7.85
C ARG A 43 -1.60 -2.08 -8.49
N GLU A 44 -2.88 -2.12 -8.16
CA GLU A 44 -3.86 -1.09 -8.53
C GLU A 44 -4.34 -0.36 -7.27
N VAL A 45 -4.36 0.97 -7.34
CA VAL A 45 -4.78 1.82 -6.22
C VAL A 45 -6.24 2.20 -6.40
N ALA A 46 -7.08 1.75 -5.48
CA ALA A 46 -8.45 2.20 -5.34
C ALA A 46 -8.56 3.06 -4.08
N SER A 47 -8.69 4.38 -4.27
CA SER A 47 -9.06 5.27 -3.16
C SER A 47 -10.57 5.26 -2.99
N ASP A 48 -11.07 4.88 -1.81
CA ASP A 48 -12.47 5.10 -1.45
C ASP A 48 -12.58 6.47 -0.75
N PRO A 49 -13.15 7.50 -1.41
CA PRO A 49 -13.17 8.86 -0.88
C PRO A 49 -14.12 9.06 0.31
N LEU A 50 -14.95 8.07 0.66
CA LEU A 50 -15.90 8.16 1.78
C LEU A 50 -15.32 7.66 3.11
N SER A 51 -14.32 6.78 3.06
CA SER A 51 -13.82 6.06 4.24
C SER A 51 -12.50 6.59 4.81
N GLY A 52 -11.76 7.43 4.07
CA GLY A 52 -10.45 7.90 4.50
C GLY A 52 -9.38 6.80 4.51
N HIS A 53 -9.64 5.70 3.81
CA HIS A 53 -8.72 4.57 3.63
C HIS A 53 -8.21 4.52 2.21
N VAL A 54 -7.00 4.02 2.03
CA VAL A 54 -6.48 3.68 0.70
C VAL A 54 -6.47 2.16 0.58
N VAL A 55 -7.11 1.65 -0.45
CA VAL A 55 -7.16 0.22 -0.76
C VAL A 55 -6.21 -0.05 -1.93
N TYR A 56 -5.32 -1.00 -1.73
CA TYR A 56 -4.45 -1.54 -2.77
C TYR A 56 -4.98 -2.92 -3.14
N GLU A 57 -5.26 -3.12 -4.42
CA GLU A 57 -5.48 -4.45 -4.98
C GLU A 57 -4.14 -4.97 -5.49
N LEU A 58 -3.64 -6.02 -4.85
CA LEU A 58 -2.33 -6.63 -5.10
C LEU A 58 -2.52 -7.92 -5.89
N THR A 59 -2.12 -7.93 -7.14
CA THR A 59 -2.16 -9.12 -7.99
C THR A 59 -0.85 -9.90 -7.86
N CYS A 60 -0.96 -11.15 -7.42
CA CYS A 60 0.16 -12.05 -7.24
C CYS A 60 0.84 -12.33 -8.59
N PRO A 61 2.18 -12.20 -8.70
CA PRO A 61 2.89 -12.47 -9.94
C PRO A 61 2.86 -13.97 -10.32
N ASP A 62 2.77 -14.87 -9.33
CA ASP A 62 2.90 -16.31 -9.53
C ASP A 62 1.59 -16.97 -9.94
N CYS A 63 0.50 -16.69 -9.22
CA CYS A 63 -0.81 -17.32 -9.47
C CYS A 63 -1.86 -16.36 -10.03
N ARG A 64 -1.55 -15.06 -10.16
CA ARG A 64 -2.48 -14.01 -10.61
C ARG A 64 -3.72 -13.82 -9.73
N ASN A 65 -3.74 -14.38 -8.51
CA ASN A 65 -4.79 -14.08 -7.53
C ASN A 65 -4.66 -12.63 -7.03
N ALA A 66 -5.80 -12.01 -6.71
CA ALA A 66 -5.85 -10.65 -6.20
C ALA A 66 -6.07 -10.65 -4.68
N GLU A 67 -5.17 -10.00 -3.96
CA GLU A 67 -5.26 -9.74 -2.53
C GLU A 67 -5.66 -8.29 -2.28
N ARG A 68 -6.40 -8.04 -1.20
CA ARG A 68 -6.78 -6.68 -0.80
C ARG A 68 -5.99 -6.24 0.41
N PHE A 69 -5.29 -5.13 0.25
CA PHE A 69 -4.49 -4.54 1.30
C PHE A 69 -5.01 -3.13 1.63
N VAL A 70 -5.48 -2.95 2.87
CA VAL A 70 -6.16 -1.71 3.30
C VAL A 70 -5.28 -0.94 4.27
N ILE A 71 -5.00 0.31 3.92
CA ILE A 71 -4.25 1.24 4.77
C ILE A 71 -5.21 2.19 5.46
N ASN A 72 -5.16 2.15 6.80
CA ASN A 72 -5.86 3.10 7.66
C ASN A 72 -4.86 4.17 8.11
N PHE A 73 -5.17 5.44 7.85
CA PHE A 73 -4.38 6.60 8.28
C PHE A 73 -4.83 7.12 9.64
#